data_AF-A0A964JDX8-F1
#
_entry.id   AF-A0A964JDX8-F1
#
_cell.length_a   1.000
_cell.length_b   1.000
_cell.length_c   1.000
_cell.angle_alpha   90.00
_cell.angle_beta   90.00
_cell.angle_gamma   90.00
#
_symmetry.space_group_name_H-M   'P 1'
#
loop_
_entity.id
_entity.type
_entity.pdbx_description
1 polymer ?
#
loop_
_entity_poly.entity_id
_entity_poly.type
_entity_poly.pdbx_seq_one_letter_code
_entity_poly.pdbx_strand_id
1 'polypeptide(L)' 'MSPGIWQIAIVVILLVLLFGRGKISSLMGDVAKGIKSFKKGMASDSDDAEPKNISENNKDSNQKD' A
#
# COMPACT_ATOMS: atom_id res chain seq x y z
N MET A 1 -0.19 -9.94 -30.22
CA MET A 1 0.48 -10.75 -29.18
C MET A 1 0.47 -9.94 -27.90
N SER A 2 -0.44 -10.25 -26.97
CA SER A 2 -0.49 -9.56 -25.68
C SER A 2 0.60 -10.12 -24.77
N PRO A 3 1.39 -9.29 -24.08
CA PRO A 3 2.30 -9.80 -23.06
C PRO A 3 1.49 -10.54 -22.01
N GLY A 4 1.86 -11.79 -21.75
CA GLY A 4 1.24 -12.61 -20.73
C GLY A 4 1.65 -12.15 -19.33
N ILE A 5 0.94 -12.69 -18.33
CA ILE A 5 1.19 -12.43 -16.90
C ILE A 5 2.66 -12.72 -16.53
N TRP A 6 3.25 -13.75 -17.15
CA TRP A 6 4.65 -14.14 -16.91
C TRP A 6 5.66 -13.08 -17.35
N GLN A 7 5.43 -12.42 -18.49
CA GLN A 7 6.29 -11.34 -18.99
C GLN A 7 6.16 -10.10 -18.11
N ILE A 8 4.94 -9.79 -17.67
CA ILE A 8 4.67 -8.65 -16.79
C ILE A 8 5.39 -8.81 -15.44
N ALA A 9 5.38 -10.01 -14.86
CA ALA A 9 6.10 -10.30 -13.62
C ALA A 9 7.61 -10.04 -13.72
N ILE A 10 8.24 -10.45 -14.83
CA ILE A 10 9.67 -10.21 -15.09
C ILE A 10 9.96 -8.71 -15.18
N VAL A 11 9.11 -7.95 -15.87
CA VAL A 11 9.28 -6.49 -15.99
C VAL A 11 9.15 -5.81 -14.62
N VAL A 12 8.20 -6.23 -13.80
CA VAL A 12 8.03 -5.69 -12.43
C VAL A 12 9.26 -6.00 -11.56
N ILE A 13 9.84 -7.19 -11.65
CA ILE A 13 11.05 -7.55 -10.92
C ILE A 13 12.21 -6.61 -11.28
N LEU A 14 12.38 -6.30 -12.58
CA LEU A 14 13.43 -5.40 -13.05
C LEU A 14 13.22 -3.97 -12.57
N LEU A 15 11.98 -3.48 -12.57
CA LEU A 15 11.64 -2.17 -12.01
C LEU A 15 11.95 -2.09 -10.51
N VAL A 16 11.59 -3.12 -9.73
CA VAL A 16 11.88 -3.16 -8.30
C VAL A 16 13.39 -3.20 -8.02
N LEU A 17 14.16 -3.91 -8.85
CA LEU A 17 15.62 -3.93 -8.74
C LEU A 17 16.25 -2.57 -9.10
N LEU A 18 15.77 -1.90 -10.14
CA LEU A 18 16.31 -0.62 -10.62
C LEU A 18 15.99 0.54 -9.68
N PHE A 19 14.77 0.57 -9.15
CA PHE A 19 14.32 1.62 -8.22
C PHE A 19 14.62 1.29 -6.74
N GLY A 20 14.88 0.02 -6.43
CA GLY A 20 15.18 -0.47 -5.10
C GLY A 20 13.94 -0.56 -4.20
N ARG A 21 13.87 -1.63 -3.39
CA ARG A 21 12.77 -1.90 -2.43
C ARG A 21 12.45 -0.75 -1.45
N GLY A 22 13.42 0.11 -1.15
CA GLY A 22 13.24 1.23 -0.22
C GLY A 22 12.27 2.30 -0.73
N LYS A 23 12.38 2.69 -2.01
CA LYS A 23 11.53 3.73 -2.58
C LYS A 23 10.11 3.22 -2.87
N ILE A 24 9.98 1.98 -3.35
CA ILE A 24 8.68 1.36 -3.59
C ILE A 24 7.88 1.22 -2.28
N SER A 25 8.50 0.84 -1.16
CA SER A 25 7.79 0.62 0.10
C SER A 25 7.09 1.88 0.64
N SER A 26 7.79 3.02 0.64
CA SER A 26 7.21 4.30 1.07
C SER A 26 6.08 4.76 0.15
N LEU A 27 6.29 4.66 -1.17
CA LEU A 27 5.28 5.03 -2.17
C LEU A 27 4.05 4.12 -2.10
N MET A 28 4.24 2.81 -1.90
CA MET A 28 3.15 1.85 -1.74
C MET A 28 2.33 2.15 -0.48
N GLY A 29 2.97 2.63 0.60
CA GLY A 29 2.28 3.05 1.83
C GLY A 29 1.33 4.23 1.60
N ASP A 30 1.78 5.26 0.89
CA ASP A 30 0.95 6.43 0.56
C ASP A 30 -0.15 6.09 -0.46
N VAL A 31 0.17 5.27 -1.47
CA VAL A 31 -0.81 4.75 -2.42
C VAL A 31 -1.85 3.87 -1.71
N ALA A 32 -1.46 3.01 -0.78
CA ALA A 32 -2.38 2.18 0.00
C ALA A 32 -3.31 3.01 0.88
N LYS A 33 -2.81 4.09 1.51
CA LYS A 33 -3.66 5.05 2.24
C LYS A 33 -4.65 5.75 1.30
N GLY A 34 -4.20 6.19 0.13
CA GLY A 34 -5.06 6.81 -0.89
C GLY A 34 -6.16 5.89 -1.38
N ILE A 35 -5.81 4.65 -1.74
CA ILE A 35 -6.77 3.61 -2.18
C ILE A 35 -7.73 3.23 -1.04
N LYS A 36 -7.26 3.12 0.20
CA LYS A 36 -8.10 2.82 1.38
C LYS A 36 -9.14 3.92 1.60
N SER A 37 -8.72 5.19 1.53
CA SER A 37 -9.63 6.34 1.65
C SER A 37 -10.60 6.44 0.48
N PHE A 38 -10.15 6.14 -0.74
CA PHE A 38 -11.01 6.08 -1.94
C PHE A 38 -12.07 4.98 -1.81
N LYS A 39 -11.67 3.78 -1.39
CA LYS A 39 -12.60 2.67 -1.15
C LYS A 39 -13.56 2.96 -0.02
N LYS A 40 -13.10 3.57 1.08
CA LYS A 40 -13.96 3.98 2.20
C LYS A 40 -14.98 5.05 1.76
N GLY A 41 -14.56 6.03 0.97
CA GLY A 41 -15.45 7.05 0.42
C GLY A 41 -16.49 6.48 -0.55
N MET A 42 -16.12 5.50 -1.37
CA MET A 42 -17.04 4.83 -2.29
C MET A 42 -17.97 3.82 -1.59
N ALA A 43 -17.50 3.17 -0.51
CA ALA A 43 -18.31 2.22 0.26
C ALA A 43 -19.29 2.90 1.22
N SER A 44 -19.05 4.16 1.62
CA SER A 44 -19.99 4.94 2.44
C SER A 44 -21.35 5.21 1.74
N ASP A 45 -21.45 5.02 0.42
CA ASP A 45 -22.69 5.13 -0.35
C ASP A 45 -23.48 3.80 -0.43
N SER A 46 -22.95 2.68 0.09
CA SER A 46 -23.55 1.34 -0.09
C SER A 46 -23.41 0.44 1.13
N ASP A 47 -23.98 0.87 2.25
CA ASP A 47 -24.09 0.15 3.53
C ASP A 47 -22.95 0.35 4.53
N ASP A 48 -23.39 0.64 5.75
CA ASP A 48 -22.65 0.82 6.99
C ASP A 48 -21.63 -0.32 7.22
N ALA A 49 -20.37 -0.08 6.88
CA ALA A 49 -19.27 -0.98 7.18
C ALA A 49 -18.13 -0.19 7.82
N GLU A 50 -18.25 0.01 9.13
CA GLU A 50 -17.23 0.59 9.99
C GLU A 50 -15.90 -0.20 9.88
N PRO A 51 -14.82 0.36 9.32
CA PRO A 51 -13.52 -0.28 9.35
C PRO A 51 -12.80 0.14 10.63
N LYS A 52 -12.78 -0.77 11.60
CA LYS A 52 -11.92 -0.73 12.79
C LYS A 52 -10.50 -0.33 12.39
N ASN A 53 -9.98 0.67 13.09
CA ASN A 53 -8.70 1.32 12.83
C ASN A 53 -7.54 0.33 13.04
N ILE A 54 -7.11 -0.33 11.95
CA ILE A 54 -5.79 -0.95 11.89
C ILE A 54 -4.80 0.21 11.68
N SER A 55 -4.19 0.64 12.79
CA SER A 55 -2.84 1.21 12.93
C SER A 55 -2.76 2.28 14.04
N GLU A 56 -3.03 1.88 15.28
CA GLU A 56 -2.28 2.38 16.44
C GLU A 56 -1.18 1.37 16.78
N ASN A 57 0.03 1.61 16.31
CA ASN A 57 1.20 1.31 17.13
C ASN A 57 2.27 2.33 16.75
N ASN A 58 2.15 3.47 17.43
CA ASN A 58 3.19 4.45 17.61
C ASN A 58 4.41 3.72 18.21
N LYS A 59 5.44 3.50 17.40
CA LYS A 59 6.76 3.09 17.89
C LYS A 59 7.44 4.34 18.46
N ASP A 60 6.90 4.85 19.57
CA ASP A 60 7.56 5.87 20.39
C ASP A 60 8.61 5.13 21.24
N SER A 61 9.83 5.10 20.71
CA SER A 61 11.01 4.64 21.44
C SER A 61 11.49 5.79 22.31
N ASN A 62 10.76 6.08 23.39
CA ASN A 62 11.22 6.97 24.44
C ASN A 62 10.85 6.38 25.80
N GLN A 63 11.69 5.46 26.25
CA GLN A 63 11.86 5.20 27.67
C GLN A 63 13.27 5.63 28.04
N LYS A 64 13.33 6.81 28.63
CA LYS A 64 14.42 7.33 29.46
C LYS A 64 14.47 6.47 30.72
N ASP A 65 15.63 5.87 30.99
CA ASP A 65 16.36 5.77 32.28
C ASP A 65 17.55 4.81 32.12
#